data_AF-A0A7S9NE49-F1
#
_entry.id   AF-A0A7S9NE49-F1
#
_cell.length_a   1.000
_cell.length_b   1.000
_cell.length_c   1.000
_cell.angle_alpha   90.00
_cell.angle_beta   90.00
_cell.angle_gamma   90.00
#
_symmetry.space_group_name_H-M   'P 1'
#
loop_
_entity.id
_entity.type
_entity.pdbx_description
1 polymer ?
#
loop_
_entity_poly.entity_id
_entity_poly.type
_entity_poly.pdbx_seq_one_letter_code
_entity_poly.pdbx_strand_id
1 'polypeptide(L)'
;MASYNDKLIDSLATRIQLFLFWKSFDKEVMNTEDIANYIDEIEQFEITNDLANLYSNTYYQTKLKEKREISFNGKNAYVDNICKNIPSKTKIKELSRNELKPLKDKYKEKFEKILPLKEFEKMTKDETTCSYCGISLDQIKALGENKKLNNKRSDTRGYTLEIDRKLPNLEYSKENCCMACYWCNNAKTDEFSPEEFKPIAEGIREVWNKRLGELGMKEIDVPDPKIWNTKFDTSMKPDIEK
;
A
#
# COMPACT_ATOMS: atom_id res chain seq x y z
N MET A 1 -15.02 6.97 2.17
CA MET A 1 -13.92 6.32 1.42
C MET A 1 -12.92 7.39 1.03
N ALA A 2 -11.61 7.11 1.02
CA ALA A 2 -10.60 8.09 0.62
C ALA A 2 -10.80 8.54 -0.84
N SER A 3 -10.56 9.82 -1.13
CA SER A 3 -10.76 10.40 -2.46
C SER A 3 -9.65 10.01 -3.44
N TYR A 4 -9.90 10.19 -4.74
CA TYR A 4 -8.88 10.02 -5.78
C TYR A 4 -7.64 10.88 -5.53
N ASN A 5 -7.85 12.14 -5.11
CA ASN A 5 -6.76 13.05 -4.77
C ASN A 5 -5.98 12.60 -3.52
N ASP A 6 -6.63 11.96 -2.54
CA ASP A 6 -5.92 11.37 -1.41
C ASP A 6 -4.99 10.24 -1.87
N LYS A 7 -5.42 9.44 -2.85
CA LYS A 7 -4.61 8.36 -3.42
C LYS A 7 -3.45 8.86 -4.27
N LEU A 8 -3.65 9.95 -5.02
CA LEU A 8 -2.59 10.67 -5.72
C LEU A 8 -1.52 11.13 -4.72
N ILE A 9 -1.94 11.82 -3.65
CA ILE A 9 -1.03 12.35 -2.63
C ILE A 9 -0.31 11.21 -1.89
N ASP A 10 -1.00 10.12 -1.57
CA ASP A 10 -0.39 8.93 -0.95
C ASP A 10 0.66 8.27 -1.84
N SER A 11 0.41 8.22 -3.15
CA SER A 11 1.34 7.63 -4.12
C SER A 11 2.54 8.51 -4.35
N LEU A 12 2.35 9.82 -4.47
CA LEU A 12 3.43 10.79 -4.55
C LEU A 12 4.35 10.71 -3.32
N ALA A 13 3.77 10.58 -2.12
CA ALA A 13 4.57 10.44 -0.91
C ALA A 13 5.39 9.14 -0.92
N THR A 14 4.81 8.03 -1.37
CA THR A 14 5.52 6.74 -1.52
C THR A 14 6.68 6.88 -2.51
N ARG A 15 6.44 7.52 -3.65
CA ARG A 15 7.44 7.82 -4.68
C ARG A 15 8.60 8.65 -4.16
N ILE A 16 8.33 9.74 -3.45
CA ILE A 16 9.37 10.59 -2.86
C ILE A 16 10.21 9.79 -1.86
N GLN A 17 9.58 9.01 -0.98
CA GLN A 17 10.32 8.21 0.00
C GLN A 17 11.25 7.19 -0.66
N LEU A 18 10.75 6.47 -1.67
CA LEU A 18 11.54 5.50 -2.41
C LEU A 18 12.63 6.14 -3.27
N PHE A 19 12.38 7.33 -3.83
CA PHE A 19 13.39 8.11 -4.54
C PHE A 19 14.52 8.54 -3.61
N LEU A 20 14.20 9.13 -2.45
CA LEU A 20 15.20 9.54 -1.45
C LEU A 20 15.99 8.33 -0.93
N PHE A 21 15.31 7.20 -0.73
CA PHE A 21 15.95 5.93 -0.37
C PHE A 21 16.92 5.47 -1.46
N TRP A 22 16.48 5.44 -2.71
CA TRP A 22 17.31 5.05 -3.85
C TRP A 22 18.52 5.99 -4.06
N LYS A 23 18.33 7.30 -3.97
CA LYS A 23 19.41 8.29 -4.14
C LYS A 23 20.47 8.18 -3.02
N SER A 24 20.10 7.68 -1.84
CA SER A 24 21.07 7.49 -0.76
C SER A 24 22.22 6.53 -1.11
N PHE A 25 22.02 5.65 -2.09
CA PHE A 25 23.07 4.77 -2.63
C PHE A 25 24.11 5.51 -3.48
N ASP A 26 23.82 6.74 -3.91
CA ASP A 26 24.79 7.65 -4.54
C ASP A 26 25.63 8.43 -3.52
N LYS A 27 25.46 8.14 -2.21
CA LYS A 27 26.07 8.86 -1.08
C LYS A 27 25.68 10.34 -1.00
N GLU A 28 24.64 10.72 -1.71
CA GLU A 28 24.02 12.04 -1.59
C GLU A 28 23.08 12.06 -0.39
N VAL A 29 23.33 12.98 0.54
CA VAL A 29 22.41 13.27 1.64
C VAL A 29 21.54 14.43 1.21
N MET A 30 20.27 14.15 0.89
CA MET A 30 19.28 15.16 0.57
C MET A 30 18.47 15.53 1.80
N ASN A 31 18.43 16.83 2.14
CA ASN A 31 17.49 17.31 3.13
C ASN A 31 16.10 17.45 2.51
N THR A 32 15.10 17.61 3.36
CA THR A 32 13.71 17.77 2.91
C THR A 32 13.53 19.02 2.04
N GLU A 33 14.30 20.07 2.32
CA GLU A 33 14.33 21.33 1.57
C GLU A 33 14.88 21.14 0.14
N ASP A 34 15.73 20.13 -0.08
CA ASP A 34 16.38 19.88 -1.37
C ASP A 34 15.46 19.15 -2.36
N ILE A 35 14.37 18.54 -1.90
CA ILE A 35 13.45 17.73 -2.74
C ILE A 35 12.94 18.53 -3.95
N ALA A 36 12.74 19.85 -3.80
CA ALA A 36 12.30 20.74 -4.86
C ALA A 36 13.31 20.86 -6.03
N ASN A 37 14.57 20.53 -5.81
CA ASN A 37 15.61 20.53 -6.85
C ASN A 37 15.58 19.28 -7.74
N TYR A 38 14.92 18.20 -7.28
CA TYR A 38 14.92 16.89 -7.94
C TYR A 38 13.56 16.54 -8.58
N ILE A 39 12.73 17.54 -8.85
CA ILE A 39 11.36 17.32 -9.35
C ILE A 39 11.34 16.46 -10.62
N ASP A 40 12.23 16.75 -11.57
CA ASP A 40 12.30 16.01 -12.83
C ASP A 40 12.83 14.58 -12.64
N GLU A 41 13.83 14.39 -11.78
CA GLU A 41 14.33 13.05 -11.45
C GLU A 41 13.27 12.20 -10.72
N ILE A 42 12.54 12.77 -9.76
CA ILE A 42 11.47 12.09 -9.03
C ILE A 42 10.33 11.67 -9.97
N GLU A 43 10.02 12.51 -10.96
CA GLU A 43 8.99 12.23 -11.96
C GLU A 43 9.40 11.03 -12.82
N GLN A 44 10.64 11.00 -13.31
CA GLN A 44 11.16 9.95 -14.19
C GLN A 44 11.53 8.66 -13.46
N PHE A 45 11.79 8.72 -12.16
CA PHE A 45 12.17 7.58 -11.33
C PHE A 45 11.22 6.39 -11.48
N GLU A 46 11.78 5.19 -11.64
CA GLU A 46 11.02 3.95 -11.71
C GLU A 46 11.08 3.22 -10.37
N ILE A 47 9.91 2.86 -9.84
CA ILE A 47 9.80 2.10 -8.61
C ILE A 47 9.72 0.64 -8.97
N THR A 48 10.69 -0.13 -8.47
CA THR A 48 10.77 -1.57 -8.65
C THR A 48 10.38 -2.29 -7.35
N ASN A 49 9.90 -3.53 -7.47
CA ASN A 49 9.40 -4.31 -6.33
C ASN A 49 10.54 -4.67 -5.35
N ASP A 50 11.70 -5.01 -5.89
CA ASP A 50 12.95 -5.24 -5.14
C ASP A 50 13.33 -4.01 -4.28
N LEU A 51 13.38 -2.80 -4.86
CA LEU A 51 13.66 -1.58 -4.12
C LEU A 51 12.64 -1.32 -3.00
N ALA A 52 11.35 -1.47 -3.31
CA ALA A 52 10.28 -1.28 -2.33
C ALA A 52 10.34 -2.31 -1.19
N ASN A 53 10.76 -3.54 -1.47
CA ASN A 53 10.98 -4.57 -0.46
C ASN A 53 12.21 -4.26 0.39
N LEU A 54 13.33 -3.84 -0.20
CA LEU A 54 14.50 -3.41 0.56
C LEU A 54 14.18 -2.23 1.49
N TYR A 55 13.40 -1.27 0.99
CA TYR A 55 12.91 -0.14 1.80
C TYR A 55 12.06 -0.63 2.98
N SER A 56 11.08 -1.51 2.75
CA SER A 56 10.20 -1.97 3.83
C SER A 56 10.88 -2.90 4.84
N ASN A 57 11.68 -3.86 4.37
CA ASN A 57 12.25 -4.91 5.21
C ASN A 57 13.53 -4.47 5.95
N THR A 58 14.24 -3.46 5.44
CA THR A 58 15.54 -3.08 5.99
C THR A 58 15.50 -1.71 6.61
N TYR A 59 14.96 -0.71 5.91
CA TYR A 59 14.92 0.66 6.45
C TYR A 59 14.00 0.76 7.67
N TYR A 60 12.78 0.24 7.62
CA TYR A 60 11.87 0.31 8.78
C TYR A 60 12.25 -0.59 9.95
N GLN A 61 13.04 -1.65 9.70
CA GLN A 61 13.44 -2.60 10.74
C GLN A 61 14.74 -2.23 11.45
N THR A 62 15.51 -1.29 10.91
CA THR A 62 16.80 -0.89 11.50
C THR A 62 16.58 0.05 12.67
N LYS A 63 17.17 -0.27 13.83
CA LYS A 63 17.14 0.66 14.96
C LYS A 63 17.94 1.91 14.61
N LEU A 64 17.39 3.10 14.88
CA LEU A 64 17.94 4.42 14.56
C LEU A 64 19.37 4.72 15.07
N LYS A 65 20.03 3.80 15.78
CA LYS A 65 21.37 3.95 16.36
C LYS A 65 22.37 2.87 15.93
N GLU A 66 21.95 1.89 15.14
CA GLU A 66 22.81 0.83 14.65
C GLU A 66 23.30 1.20 13.24
N LYS A 67 24.62 1.32 13.06
CA LYS A 67 25.21 1.47 11.73
C LYS A 67 25.00 0.17 10.98
N ARG A 68 24.31 0.25 9.85
CA ARG A 68 24.04 -0.90 8.99
C ARG A 68 24.28 -0.51 7.54
N GLU A 69 25.20 -1.22 6.90
CA GLU A 69 25.44 -1.09 5.46
C GLU A 69 24.47 -1.99 4.70
N ILE A 70 23.94 -1.47 3.60
CA ILE A 70 23.05 -2.19 2.68
C ILE A 70 23.52 -1.96 1.25
N SER A 71 23.31 -2.95 0.39
CA SER A 71 23.67 -2.88 -1.02
C SER A 71 22.44 -2.93 -1.93
N PHE A 72 22.47 -2.14 -3.00
CA PHE A 72 21.48 -2.14 -4.05
C PHE A 72 22.16 -1.78 -5.39
N ASN A 73 21.96 -2.60 -6.42
CA ASN A 73 22.56 -2.41 -7.75
C ASN A 73 24.09 -2.13 -7.73
N GLY A 74 24.84 -2.85 -6.89
CA GLY A 74 26.29 -2.71 -6.77
C GLY A 74 26.77 -1.44 -6.07
N LYS A 75 25.85 -0.65 -5.48
CA LYS A 75 26.15 0.51 -4.65
C LYS A 75 25.79 0.21 -3.20
N ASN A 76 26.48 0.87 -2.28
CA ASN A 76 26.26 0.71 -0.84
C ASN A 76 25.78 2.01 -0.19
N ALA A 77 24.89 1.87 0.79
CA ALA A 77 24.39 2.97 1.63
C ALA A 77 24.36 2.56 3.10
N TYR A 78 24.43 3.54 4.00
CA TYR A 78 24.30 3.34 5.45
C TYR A 78 22.89 3.74 5.92
N VAL A 79 22.15 2.78 6.47
CA VAL A 79 20.73 2.96 6.85
C VAL A 79 20.55 4.09 7.87
N ASP A 80 21.48 4.28 8.81
CA ASP A 80 21.40 5.34 9.81
C ASP A 80 21.52 6.75 9.20
N ASN A 81 22.20 6.89 8.06
CA ASN A 81 22.22 8.14 7.30
C ASN A 81 20.91 8.33 6.54
N ILE A 82 20.31 7.27 6.01
CA ILE A 82 19.02 7.32 5.33
C ILE A 82 17.92 7.77 6.32
N CYS A 83 17.88 7.19 7.52
CA CYS A 83 16.83 7.45 8.53
C CYS A 83 16.78 8.90 9.01
N LYS A 84 17.89 9.64 8.95
CA LYS A 84 17.93 11.05 9.34
C LYS A 84 17.25 11.97 8.32
N ASN A 85 17.10 11.50 7.08
CA ASN A 85 16.85 12.38 5.93
C ASN A 85 15.55 12.08 5.19
N ILE A 86 14.96 10.89 5.34
CA ILE A 86 13.66 10.59 4.72
C ILE A 86 12.52 11.15 5.59
N PRO A 87 11.78 12.18 5.12
CA PRO A 87 10.67 12.74 5.86
C PRO A 87 9.54 11.72 6.01
N SER A 88 8.76 11.89 7.09
CA SER A 88 7.57 11.08 7.30
C SER A 88 6.54 11.31 6.18
N LYS A 89 5.70 10.30 5.93
CA LYS A 89 4.62 10.42 4.95
C LYS A 89 3.73 11.65 5.22
N THR A 90 3.43 11.94 6.50
CA THR A 90 2.68 13.13 6.90
C THR A 90 3.37 14.42 6.50
N LYS A 91 4.69 14.53 6.75
CA LYS A 91 5.47 15.71 6.35
C LYS A 91 5.48 15.90 4.84
N ILE A 92 5.65 14.83 4.06
CA ILE A 92 5.59 14.91 2.59
C ILE A 92 4.22 15.38 2.10
N LYS A 93 3.13 14.91 2.73
CA LYS A 93 1.77 15.36 2.38
C LYS A 93 1.57 16.84 2.64
N GLU A 94 2.12 17.38 3.72
CA GLU A 94 2.09 18.82 4.02
C GLU A 94 2.85 19.60 2.94
N LEU A 95 4.08 19.18 2.62
CA LEU A 95 4.93 19.83 1.61
C LEU A 95 4.29 19.78 0.21
N SER A 96 3.61 18.68 -0.13
CA SER A 96 2.88 18.51 -1.40
C SER A 96 1.73 19.51 -1.60
N ARG A 97 1.28 20.18 -0.54
CA ARG A 97 0.26 21.24 -0.64
C ARG A 97 0.87 22.58 -1.04
N ASN A 98 2.11 22.84 -0.64
CA ASN A 98 2.77 24.12 -0.82
C ASN A 98 4.07 23.97 -1.63
N GLU A 99 5.19 23.64 -0.97
CA GLU A 99 6.55 23.67 -1.54
C GLU A 99 6.73 22.69 -2.71
N LEU A 100 6.12 21.51 -2.62
CA LEU A 100 6.18 20.47 -3.66
C LEU A 100 4.94 20.48 -4.57
N LYS A 101 4.18 21.57 -4.60
CA LYS A 101 3.04 21.73 -5.51
C LYS A 101 3.42 21.53 -6.99
N PRO A 102 4.54 22.07 -7.51
CA PRO A 102 4.92 21.84 -8.90
C PRO A 102 5.17 20.35 -9.22
N LEU A 103 5.78 19.61 -8.29
CA LEU A 103 5.97 18.17 -8.40
C LEU A 103 4.63 17.42 -8.39
N LYS A 104 3.72 17.80 -7.48
CA LYS A 104 2.37 17.20 -7.43
C LYS A 104 1.61 17.41 -8.73
N ASP A 105 1.68 18.61 -9.30
CA ASP A 105 0.97 18.97 -10.52
C ASP A 105 1.55 18.19 -11.73
N LYS A 106 2.87 18.02 -11.84
CA LYS A 106 3.51 17.11 -12.83
C LYS A 106 3.12 15.65 -12.61
N TYR A 107 3.21 15.17 -11.38
CA TYR A 107 2.91 13.79 -11.02
C TYR A 107 1.45 13.41 -11.31
N LYS A 108 0.51 14.37 -11.26
CA LYS A 108 -0.91 14.13 -11.58
C LYS A 108 -1.11 13.50 -12.95
N GLU A 109 -0.37 13.95 -13.97
CA GLU A 109 -0.48 13.38 -15.33
C GLU A 109 0.03 11.94 -15.40
N LYS A 110 1.11 11.63 -14.68
CA LYS A 110 1.63 10.27 -14.53
C LYS A 110 0.64 9.40 -13.74
N PHE A 111 0.07 9.93 -12.66
CA PHE A 111 -0.89 9.25 -11.81
C PHE A 111 -2.14 8.84 -12.60
N GLU A 112 -2.68 9.74 -13.41
CA GLU A 112 -3.85 9.45 -14.28
C GLU A 112 -3.56 8.33 -15.29
N LYS A 113 -2.31 8.13 -15.70
CA LYS A 113 -1.93 7.02 -16.59
C LYS A 113 -1.85 5.68 -15.84
N ILE A 114 -1.38 5.67 -14.59
CA ILE A 114 -1.22 4.44 -13.79
C ILE A 114 -2.47 4.02 -13.02
N LEU A 115 -3.31 4.99 -12.62
CA LEU A 115 -4.62 4.78 -12.02
C LEU A 115 -5.60 5.79 -12.62
N PRO A 116 -6.18 5.52 -13.80
CA PRO A 116 -7.14 6.43 -14.40
C PRO A 116 -8.34 6.70 -13.48
N LEU A 117 -8.84 7.94 -13.46
CA LEU A 117 -9.98 8.33 -12.63
C LEU A 117 -11.20 7.43 -12.89
N LYS A 118 -11.45 7.09 -14.15
CA LYS A 118 -12.54 6.18 -14.53
C LYS A 118 -12.41 4.79 -13.91
N GLU A 119 -11.19 4.26 -13.85
CA GLU A 119 -10.92 2.95 -13.24
C GLU A 119 -11.06 3.03 -11.71
N PHE A 120 -10.60 4.13 -11.10
CA PHE A 120 -10.83 4.40 -9.69
C PHE A 120 -12.33 4.48 -9.36
N GLU A 121 -13.11 5.23 -10.14
CA GLU A 121 -14.55 5.36 -9.94
C GLU A 121 -15.27 4.03 -10.13
N LYS A 122 -14.91 3.28 -11.19
CA LYS A 122 -15.44 1.93 -11.41
C LYS A 122 -15.15 1.02 -10.21
N MET A 123 -13.89 0.95 -9.78
CA MET A 123 -13.48 0.12 -8.65
C MET A 123 -14.21 0.52 -7.35
N THR A 124 -14.46 1.82 -7.13
CA THR A 124 -15.04 2.29 -5.86
C THR A 124 -16.57 2.32 -5.82
N LYS A 125 -17.23 2.34 -6.99
CA LYS A 125 -18.69 2.40 -7.10
C LYS A 125 -19.32 1.06 -7.49
N ASP A 126 -18.64 0.28 -8.34
CA ASP A 126 -19.23 -0.92 -8.95
C ASP A 126 -18.83 -2.20 -8.20
N GLU A 127 -17.64 -2.24 -7.59
CA GLU A 127 -17.18 -3.42 -6.85
C GLU A 127 -17.82 -3.49 -5.46
N THR A 128 -18.64 -4.53 -5.28
CA THR A 128 -19.40 -4.74 -4.04
C THR A 128 -18.88 -5.91 -3.22
N THR A 129 -17.80 -6.58 -3.64
CA THR A 129 -17.23 -7.75 -2.97
C THR A 129 -15.78 -7.56 -2.57
N CYS A 130 -15.38 -8.19 -1.45
CA CYS A 130 -13.99 -8.22 -1.03
C CYS A 130 -13.18 -9.13 -1.96
N SER A 131 -12.12 -8.59 -2.55
CA SER A 131 -11.24 -9.33 -3.46
C SER A 131 -10.50 -10.50 -2.80
N TYR A 132 -10.43 -10.54 -1.46
CA TYR A 132 -9.73 -11.57 -0.71
C TYR A 132 -10.64 -12.64 -0.13
N CYS A 133 -11.65 -12.28 0.67
CA CYS A 133 -12.54 -13.29 1.28
C CYS A 133 -13.87 -13.45 0.55
N GLY A 134 -14.18 -12.61 -0.44
CA GLY A 134 -15.40 -12.67 -1.25
C GLY A 134 -16.63 -12.00 -0.64
N ILE A 135 -16.61 -11.64 0.66
CA ILE A 135 -17.80 -11.09 1.33
C ILE A 135 -18.30 -9.81 0.63
N SER A 136 -19.61 -9.73 0.40
CA SER A 136 -20.24 -8.57 -0.23
C SER A 136 -20.62 -7.46 0.76
N LEU A 137 -20.82 -6.25 0.26
CA LEU A 137 -21.36 -5.12 1.03
C LEU A 137 -22.72 -5.46 1.65
N ASP A 138 -23.59 -6.15 0.92
CA ASP A 138 -24.90 -6.56 1.42
C ASP A 138 -24.79 -7.60 2.55
N GLN A 139 -23.85 -8.54 2.44
CA GLN A 139 -23.56 -9.50 3.52
C GLN A 139 -22.96 -8.80 4.75
N ILE A 140 -22.05 -7.84 4.56
CA ILE A 140 -21.51 -7.01 5.67
C ILE A 140 -22.65 -6.25 6.36
N LYS A 141 -23.54 -5.62 5.58
CA LYS A 141 -24.70 -4.89 6.10
C LYS A 141 -25.63 -5.81 6.89
N ALA A 142 -25.99 -6.96 6.34
CA ALA A 142 -26.85 -7.94 7.02
C ALA A 142 -26.24 -8.43 8.34
N LEU A 143 -24.94 -8.76 8.36
CA LEU A 143 -24.25 -9.12 9.60
C LEU A 143 -24.26 -7.97 10.62
N GLY A 144 -24.09 -6.73 10.17
CA GLY A 144 -24.15 -5.53 11.00
C GLY A 144 -25.52 -5.32 11.64
N GLU A 145 -26.57 -5.32 10.83
CA GLU A 145 -27.97 -5.13 11.27
C GLU A 145 -28.41 -6.23 12.26
N ASN A 146 -27.88 -7.43 12.12
CA ASN A 146 -28.14 -8.57 13.01
C ASN A 146 -27.16 -8.69 14.18
N LYS A 147 -26.34 -7.64 14.46
CA LYS A 147 -25.37 -7.60 15.58
C LYS A 147 -24.39 -8.79 15.58
N LYS A 148 -24.04 -9.28 14.39
CA LYS A 148 -23.03 -10.35 14.18
C LYS A 148 -21.64 -9.79 13.88
N LEU A 149 -21.46 -8.46 13.91
CA LEU A 149 -20.17 -7.78 13.77
C LEU A 149 -19.77 -7.10 15.08
N ASN A 150 -18.49 -7.21 15.45
CA ASN A 150 -17.94 -6.68 16.70
C ASN A 150 -16.86 -5.59 16.45
N ASN A 151 -17.04 -4.74 15.42
CA ASN A 151 -16.05 -3.72 15.10
C ASN A 151 -16.11 -2.53 16.07
N LYS A 152 -14.94 -2.03 16.51
CA LYS A 152 -14.83 -0.84 17.40
C LYS A 152 -14.67 0.47 16.63
N ARG A 153 -14.73 0.41 15.31
CA ARG A 153 -14.44 1.53 14.39
C ARG A 153 -15.65 1.88 13.52
N SER A 154 -16.85 1.52 13.97
CA SER A 154 -18.11 1.67 13.23
C SER A 154 -18.40 3.09 12.76
N ASP A 155 -17.85 4.07 13.49
CA ASP A 155 -17.91 5.50 13.20
C ASP A 155 -17.09 5.91 11.96
N THR A 156 -16.08 5.13 11.58
CA THR A 156 -15.08 5.52 10.59
C THR A 156 -14.83 4.47 9.51
N ARG A 157 -14.93 3.18 9.82
CA ARG A 157 -14.55 2.04 8.98
C ARG A 157 -15.38 0.78 9.33
N GLY A 158 -15.26 -0.27 8.52
CA GLY A 158 -15.74 -1.61 8.90
C GLY A 158 -17.12 -2.03 8.42
N TYR A 159 -17.91 -1.13 7.83
CA TYR A 159 -19.20 -1.45 7.18
C TYR A 159 -19.18 -1.26 5.66
N THR A 160 -18.03 -0.84 5.13
CA THR A 160 -17.81 -0.63 3.70
C THR A 160 -16.53 -1.34 3.27
N LEU A 161 -16.35 -1.48 1.96
CA LEU A 161 -15.09 -1.89 1.38
C LEU A 161 -14.13 -0.71 1.33
N GLU A 162 -12.84 -1.03 1.26
CA GLU A 162 -11.74 -0.09 1.26
C GLU A 162 -10.78 -0.45 0.14
N ILE A 163 -10.08 0.55 -0.38
CA ILE A 163 -9.02 0.31 -1.36
C ILE A 163 -7.80 -0.22 -0.61
N ASP A 164 -7.39 -1.43 -0.95
CA ASP A 164 -6.12 -2.02 -0.54
C ASP A 164 -5.09 -1.93 -1.66
N ARG A 165 -3.82 -1.84 -1.29
CA ARG A 165 -2.69 -2.05 -2.19
C ARG A 165 -2.21 -3.49 -2.03
N LYS A 166 -2.33 -4.28 -3.09
CA LYS A 166 -1.89 -5.68 -3.12
C LYS A 166 -0.44 -5.79 -2.64
N LEU A 167 0.43 -4.94 -3.19
CA LEU A 167 1.79 -4.71 -2.73
C LEU A 167 1.86 -3.35 -2.01
N PRO A 168 1.93 -3.34 -0.67
CA PRO A 168 1.73 -2.16 0.18
C PRO A 168 2.82 -1.10 0.05
N ASN A 169 4.00 -1.46 -0.44
CA ASN A 169 5.13 -0.53 -0.58
C ASN A 169 5.20 0.12 -1.97
N LEU A 170 4.29 -0.25 -2.89
CA LEU A 170 4.18 0.37 -4.21
C LEU A 170 3.12 1.49 -4.23
N GLU A 171 3.12 2.25 -5.32
CA GLU A 171 2.12 3.29 -5.59
C GLU A 171 0.70 2.70 -5.76
N TYR A 172 -0.33 3.54 -5.63
CA TYR A 172 -1.66 3.16 -6.09
C TYR A 172 -1.64 3.13 -7.63
N SER A 173 -2.00 1.98 -8.19
CA SER A 173 -2.17 1.79 -9.64
C SER A 173 -3.37 0.88 -9.90
N LYS A 174 -3.86 0.85 -11.13
CA LYS A 174 -4.92 -0.10 -11.56
C LYS A 174 -4.54 -1.55 -11.21
N GLU A 175 -3.28 -1.91 -11.43
CA GLU A 175 -2.81 -3.29 -11.21
C GLU A 175 -2.56 -3.59 -9.72
N ASN A 176 -2.14 -2.59 -8.95
CA ASN A 176 -1.79 -2.77 -7.53
C ASN A 176 -2.97 -2.50 -6.57
N CYS A 177 -4.14 -2.07 -7.05
CA CYS A 177 -5.29 -1.79 -6.19
C CYS A 177 -6.37 -2.86 -6.29
N CYS A 178 -7.10 -3.06 -5.19
CA CYS A 178 -8.33 -3.85 -5.18
C CYS A 178 -9.24 -3.40 -4.03
N MET A 179 -10.53 -3.76 -4.10
CA MET A 179 -11.45 -3.55 -2.98
C MET A 179 -11.35 -4.69 -1.98
N ALA A 180 -11.14 -4.35 -0.70
CA ALA A 180 -11.03 -5.29 0.40
C ALA A 180 -12.00 -4.90 1.52
N CYS A 181 -12.58 -5.88 2.21
CA CYS A 181 -13.29 -5.61 3.45
C CYS A 181 -12.29 -5.21 4.54
N TYR A 182 -12.78 -4.44 5.52
CA TYR A 182 -11.96 -3.96 6.63
C TYR A 182 -11.14 -5.06 7.31
N TRP A 183 -11.73 -6.24 7.56
CA TRP A 183 -11.03 -7.33 8.25
C TRP A 183 -9.89 -7.92 7.40
N CYS A 184 -10.10 -8.11 6.10
CA CYS A 184 -9.04 -8.59 5.22
C CYS A 184 -7.91 -7.55 5.10
N ASN A 185 -8.26 -6.28 4.88
CA ASN A 185 -7.28 -5.20 4.77
C ASN A 185 -6.42 -5.09 6.05
N ASN A 186 -7.04 -5.15 7.23
CA ASN A 186 -6.32 -5.07 8.50
C ASN A 186 -5.56 -6.36 8.87
N ALA A 187 -5.99 -7.52 8.40
CA ALA A 187 -5.27 -8.78 8.64
C ALA A 187 -4.11 -8.98 7.66
N LYS A 188 -4.24 -8.49 6.42
CA LYS A 188 -3.18 -8.50 5.42
C LYS A 188 -2.04 -7.57 5.82
N THR A 189 -2.38 -6.39 6.33
CA THR A 189 -1.43 -5.34 6.73
C THR A 189 -0.48 -4.97 5.58
N ASP A 190 0.66 -4.37 5.92
CA ASP A 190 1.76 -4.18 4.99
C ASP A 190 2.70 -5.42 4.91
N GLU A 191 2.37 -6.49 5.65
CA GLU A 191 3.19 -7.71 5.80
C GLU A 191 3.01 -8.72 4.67
N PHE A 192 1.76 -9.04 4.30
CA PHE A 192 1.50 -10.18 3.42
C PHE A 192 1.22 -9.73 1.99
N SER A 193 1.80 -10.43 1.02
CA SER A 193 1.33 -10.40 -0.36
C SER A 193 0.00 -11.15 -0.49
N PRO A 194 -0.79 -10.94 -1.56
CA PRO A 194 -2.01 -11.72 -1.77
C PRO A 194 -1.77 -13.23 -1.75
N GLU A 195 -0.69 -13.72 -2.37
CA GLU A 195 -0.33 -15.15 -2.35
C GLU A 195 -0.22 -15.70 -0.92
N GLU A 196 0.55 -15.02 -0.06
CA GLU A 196 0.74 -15.41 1.35
C GLU A 196 -0.53 -15.23 2.18
N PHE A 197 -1.35 -14.24 1.84
CA PHE A 197 -2.57 -13.92 2.57
C PHE A 197 -3.72 -14.90 2.30
N LYS A 198 -3.65 -15.67 1.20
CA LYS A 198 -4.70 -16.61 0.79
C LYS A 198 -5.25 -17.50 1.93
N PRO A 199 -4.45 -18.29 2.67
CA PRO A 199 -4.97 -19.13 3.74
C PRO A 199 -5.66 -18.34 4.85
N ILE A 200 -5.22 -17.11 5.14
CA ILE A 200 -5.84 -16.23 6.14
C ILE A 200 -7.20 -15.74 5.62
N ALA A 201 -7.27 -15.33 4.35
CA ALA A 201 -8.50 -14.89 3.71
C ALA A 201 -9.55 -16.01 3.65
N GLU A 202 -9.12 -17.26 3.42
CA GLU A 202 -9.97 -18.45 3.45
C GLU A 202 -10.53 -18.70 4.85
N GLY A 203 -9.69 -18.66 5.89
CA GLY A 203 -10.15 -18.76 7.28
C GLY A 203 -11.12 -17.64 7.67
N ILE A 204 -10.90 -16.41 7.21
CA ILE A 204 -11.83 -15.29 7.38
C ILE A 204 -13.18 -15.60 6.69
N ARG A 205 -13.15 -16.11 5.45
CA ARG A 205 -14.35 -16.49 4.70
C ARG A 205 -15.16 -17.58 5.42
N GLU A 206 -14.50 -18.59 5.98
CA GLU A 206 -15.16 -19.64 6.76
C GLU A 206 -15.91 -19.09 7.97
N VAL A 207 -15.31 -18.14 8.69
CA VAL A 207 -15.97 -17.47 9.82
C VAL A 207 -17.19 -16.69 9.36
N TRP A 208 -17.11 -16.00 8.22
CA TRP A 208 -18.26 -15.30 7.66
C TRP A 208 -19.37 -16.24 7.21
N ASN A 209 -19.05 -17.34 6.54
CA ASN A 209 -20.05 -18.33 6.13
C ASN A 209 -20.80 -18.91 7.33
N LYS A 210 -20.12 -19.18 8.46
CA LYS A 210 -20.78 -19.61 9.70
C LYS A 210 -21.78 -18.58 10.21
N ARG A 211 -21.40 -17.30 10.27
CA ARG A 211 -22.29 -16.22 10.74
C ARG A 211 -23.45 -15.94 9.79
N LEU A 212 -23.21 -16.05 8.47
CA LEU A 212 -24.23 -15.89 7.44
C LEU A 212 -25.21 -17.06 7.44
N GLY A 213 -24.73 -18.29 7.69
CA GLY A 213 -25.56 -19.47 7.85
C GLY A 213 -26.54 -19.36 9.02
N GLU A 214 -26.15 -18.75 10.13
CA GLU A 214 -27.06 -18.43 11.25
C GLU A 214 -28.20 -17.47 10.84
N LEU A 215 -28.02 -16.72 9.76
CA LEU A 215 -29.03 -15.82 9.17
C LEU A 215 -29.78 -16.45 7.98
N GLY A 216 -29.49 -17.73 7.64
CA GLY A 216 -30.04 -18.39 6.46
C GLY A 216 -29.58 -17.80 5.12
N MET A 217 -28.47 -17.06 5.11
CA MET A 217 -27.93 -16.43 3.91
C MET A 217 -27.04 -17.39 3.11
N LYS A 218 -26.94 -17.14 1.79
CA LYS A 218 -26.03 -17.86 0.90
C LYS A 218 -24.57 -17.70 1.37
N GLU A 219 -23.81 -18.78 1.26
CA GLU A 219 -22.35 -18.76 1.41
C GLU A 219 -21.69 -17.79 0.42
N ILE A 220 -20.53 -17.29 0.84
CA ILE A 220 -19.69 -16.40 0.05
C ILE A 220 -19.05 -17.18 -1.11
N ASP A 221 -19.14 -16.60 -2.31
CA ASP A 221 -18.49 -17.13 -3.50
C ASP A 221 -16.96 -17.05 -3.39
N VAL A 222 -16.27 -18.04 -3.98
CA VAL A 222 -14.81 -18.05 -4.01
C VAL A 222 -14.32 -16.84 -4.84
N PRO A 223 -13.37 -16.03 -4.33
CA PRO A 223 -12.81 -14.91 -5.07
C PRO A 223 -12.11 -15.32 -6.36
N ASP A 224 -11.94 -14.38 -7.29
CA ASP A 224 -11.16 -14.58 -8.53
C ASP A 224 -9.75 -15.11 -8.18
N PRO A 225 -9.36 -16.31 -8.65
CA PRO A 225 -8.07 -16.91 -8.31
C PRO A 225 -6.87 -16.06 -8.74
N LYS A 226 -7.03 -15.13 -9.69
CA LYS A 226 -5.95 -14.24 -10.14
C LYS A 226 -5.41 -13.36 -9.02
N ILE A 227 -6.20 -13.03 -8.00
CA ILE A 227 -5.72 -12.21 -6.87
C ILE A 227 -4.52 -12.87 -6.19
N TRP A 228 -4.49 -14.19 -6.12
CA TRP A 228 -3.45 -14.99 -5.46
C TRP A 228 -2.14 -15.09 -6.24
N ASN A 229 -2.09 -14.61 -7.49
CA ASN A 229 -0.87 -14.64 -8.31
C ASN A 229 0.09 -13.46 -8.01
N THR A 230 -0.32 -12.54 -7.12
CA THR A 230 0.50 -11.38 -6.75
C THR A 230 1.37 -11.73 -5.55
N LYS A 231 2.69 -11.54 -5.68
CA LYS A 231 3.70 -11.87 -4.68
C LYS A 231 4.75 -10.76 -4.52
N PHE A 232 5.43 -10.75 -3.38
CA PHE A 232 6.64 -9.95 -3.24
C PHE A 232 7.74 -10.46 -4.16
N ASP A 233 8.64 -9.56 -4.53
CA ASP A 233 9.89 -9.97 -5.17
C ASP A 233 10.83 -10.53 -4.10
N THR A 234 11.04 -11.85 -4.15
CA THR A 234 11.92 -12.61 -3.25
C THR A 234 13.31 -12.85 -3.84
N SER A 235 13.60 -12.32 -5.03
CA SER A 235 14.92 -12.48 -5.66
C SER A 235 16.02 -11.70 -4.96
N MET A 236 15.67 -10.67 -4.17
CA MET A 236 16.63 -9.98 -3.32
C MET A 236 17.02 -10.81 -2.10
N LYS A 237 18.29 -11.18 -2.04
CA LYS A 237 18.96 -11.43 -0.77
C LYS A 237 19.71 -10.14 -0.42
N PRO A 238 19.27 -9.36 0.58
CA PRO A 238 20.13 -8.30 1.10
C PRO A 238 21.41 -8.97 1.57
N ASP A 239 22.56 -8.52 1.05
CA ASP A 239 23.88 -8.95 1.53
C ASP A 239 24.05 -8.34 2.91
N ILE A 240 23.51 -9.03 3.91
CA ILE A 240 23.67 -8.67 5.31
C ILE A 240 24.99 -9.34 5.71
N GLU A 241 26.08 -8.56 5.78
CA GLU A 241 27.29 -9.02 6.45
C GLU A 241 26.89 -9.55 7.84
N LYS A 242 27.17 -10.84 8.08
CA LYS A 242 26.87 -11.55 9.33
C LYS A 242 27.89 -11.23 10.41
#